data_AF-A0A6L3T0S5-F1
#
_entry.id   AF-A0A6L3T0S5-F1
#
_cell.length_a   1.000
_cell.length_b   1.000
_cell.length_c   1.000
_cell.angle_alpha   90.00
_cell.angle_beta   90.00
_cell.angle_gamma   90.00
#
_symmetry.space_group_name_H-M   'P 1'
#
loop_
_entity.id
_entity.type
_entity.pdbx_description
1 polymer ?
#
loop_
_entity_poly.entity_id
_entity_poly.type
_entity_poly.pdbx_seq_one_letter_code
_entity_poly.pdbx_strand_id
1 'polypeptide(L)'
;MDPHNLTRAQVIALMEERDTLKEALRQMEQAMAPVMQLPREWRLTGCETKFLFAVRAVAPNVAHKERVLVAMYGVLDQDMPDQKVIDVYACKVRRKLMVAQTQIHVETVWGRGYRLSPESLARFDAAIESMRAPTTWPAGLPLLVAAE
;
A
#
# COMPACT_ATOMS: atom_id res chain seq x y z
N MET A 1 6.47 -29.28 -22.99
CA MET A 1 6.26 -28.33 -24.10
C MET A 1 7.57 -27.61 -24.29
N ASP A 2 8.27 -27.87 -25.40
CA ASP A 2 9.57 -27.24 -25.67
C ASP A 2 9.37 -25.75 -26.01
N PRO A 3 10.01 -24.80 -25.30
CA PRO A 3 9.82 -23.36 -25.53
C PRO A 3 10.22 -22.90 -26.94
N HIS A 4 11.06 -23.69 -27.61
CA HIS A 4 11.72 -23.31 -28.85
C HIS A 4 10.99 -23.76 -30.14
N ASN A 5 9.81 -24.37 -30.06
CA ASN A 5 9.09 -24.86 -31.25
C ASN A 5 7.64 -24.35 -31.34
N LEU A 6 7.40 -23.12 -30.90
CA LEU A 6 6.11 -22.47 -31.06
C LEU A 6 5.88 -22.10 -32.53
N THR A 7 4.77 -22.56 -33.07
CA THR A 7 4.33 -22.13 -34.40
C THR A 7 3.93 -20.66 -34.37
N ARG A 8 4.04 -19.96 -35.50
CA ARG A 8 3.67 -18.55 -35.62
C ARG A 8 2.24 -18.28 -35.14
N ALA A 9 1.32 -19.21 -35.37
CA ALA A 9 -0.07 -19.12 -34.90
C ALA A 9 -0.18 -19.18 -33.36
N GLN A 10 0.59 -20.06 -32.71
CA GLN A 10 0.62 -20.15 -31.25
C GLN A 10 1.26 -18.91 -30.60
N VAL A 11 2.30 -18.34 -31.23
CA VAL A 11 2.90 -17.08 -30.76
C VAL A 11 1.89 -15.93 -30.83
N ILE A 12 1.13 -15.83 -31.93
CA ILE A 12 0.10 -14.80 -32.10
C ILE A 12 -0.99 -14.95 -31.03
N ALA A 13 -1.52 -16.15 -30.83
CA ALA A 13 -2.54 -16.40 -29.81
C ALA A 13 -2.05 -16.06 -28.39
N LEU A 14 -0.80 -16.40 -28.05
CA LEU A 14 -0.21 -16.05 -26.75
C LEU A 14 0.00 -14.54 -26.58
N MET A 15 0.28 -13.81 -27.65
CA MET A 15 0.39 -12.35 -27.60
C MET A 15 -0.97 -11.69 -27.41
N GLU A 16 -2.01 -12.19 -28.09
CA GLU A 16 -3.40 -11.72 -27.90
C GLU A 16 -3.90 -11.98 -26.48
N GLU A 17 -3.62 -13.16 -25.93
CA GLU A 17 -3.96 -13.49 -24.54
C GLU A 17 -3.23 -12.58 -23.55
N ARG A 18 -1.91 -12.37 -23.74
CA ARG A 18 -1.13 -11.42 -22.93
C ARG A 18 -1.69 -10.01 -22.98
N ASP A 19 -2.07 -9.54 -24.17
CA ASP A 19 -2.57 -8.18 -24.34
C ASP A 19 -3.95 -8.03 -23.69
N THR A 20 -4.81 -9.03 -23.82
CA THR A 20 -6.09 -9.12 -23.09
C THR A 20 -5.88 -9.09 -21.57
N LEU A 21 -4.94 -9.89 -21.07
CA LEU A 21 -4.62 -9.95 -19.64
C LEU A 21 -4.03 -8.64 -19.12
N LYS A 22 -3.17 -7.97 -19.89
CA LYS A 22 -2.63 -6.65 -19.55
C LYS A 22 -3.72 -5.58 -19.52
N GLU A 23 -4.68 -5.66 -20.44
CA GLU A 23 -5.81 -4.74 -20.45
C GLU A 23 -6.74 -4.98 -19.25
N ALA A 24 -7.00 -6.23 -18.89
CA ALA A 24 -7.75 -6.57 -17.69
C ALA A 24 -7.06 -6.05 -16.41
N LEU A 25 -5.74 -6.15 -16.32
CA LEU A 25 -4.96 -5.55 -15.22
C LEU A 25 -5.11 -4.03 -15.20
N ARG A 26 -4.99 -3.36 -16.34
CA ARG A 26 -5.17 -1.90 -16.44
C ARG A 26 -6.57 -1.47 -15.98
N GLN A 27 -7.61 -2.18 -16.41
CA GLN A 27 -8.98 -1.91 -16.00
C GLN A 27 -9.18 -2.11 -14.49
N MET A 28 -8.61 -3.17 -13.94
CA MET A 28 -8.70 -3.45 -12.51
C MET A 28 -7.92 -2.42 -11.68
N GLU A 29 -6.73 -2.01 -12.12
CA GLU A 29 -5.95 -0.93 -11.51
C GLU A 29 -6.72 0.41 -11.51
N GLN A 30 -7.43 0.72 -12.60
CA GLN A 30 -8.26 1.92 -12.68
C GLN A 30 -9.49 1.86 -11.74
N ALA A 31 -10.16 0.71 -11.66
CA ALA A 31 -11.31 0.51 -10.78
C ALA A 31 -10.94 0.48 -9.29
N MET A 32 -9.73 0.02 -8.96
CA MET A 32 -9.22 -0.08 -7.59
C MET A 32 -8.47 1.16 -7.10
N ALA A 33 -8.39 2.25 -7.87
CA ALA A 33 -7.86 3.51 -7.37
C ALA A 33 -8.86 4.12 -6.37
N PRO A 34 -8.57 4.02 -5.07
CA PRO A 34 -7.51 4.85 -4.52
C PRO A 34 -6.41 4.00 -3.88
N VAL A 35 -5.18 4.22 -4.35
CA VAL A 35 -4.00 4.01 -3.51
C VAL A 35 -4.25 4.81 -2.25
N MET A 36 -4.35 4.17 -1.09
CA MET A 36 -4.49 4.86 0.19
C MET A 36 -3.38 5.91 0.27
N GLN A 37 -3.73 7.19 0.14
CA GLN A 37 -2.77 8.30 0.19
C GLN A 37 -2.81 8.88 1.60
N LEU A 38 -1.62 9.12 2.17
CA LEU A 38 -1.51 9.82 3.44
C LEU A 38 -1.48 11.34 3.22
N PRO A 39 -1.92 12.14 4.22
CA PRO A 39 -1.88 13.59 4.13
C PRO A 39 -0.48 14.10 3.80
N ARG A 40 -0.37 14.95 2.76
CA ARG A 40 0.92 15.51 2.32
C ARG A 40 1.56 16.37 3.41
N GLU A 41 0.73 16.91 4.30
CA GLU A 41 1.09 17.70 5.47
C GLU A 41 1.96 16.90 6.44
N TRP A 42 1.86 15.56 6.44
CA TRP A 42 2.71 14.69 7.25
C TRP A 42 4.14 14.57 6.71
N ARG A 43 4.38 15.02 5.47
CA ARG A 43 5.70 15.07 4.81
C ARG A 43 6.46 13.75 4.85
N LEU A 44 5.75 12.62 4.77
CA LEU A 44 6.35 11.30 4.79
C LEU A 44 7.00 10.98 3.44
N THR A 45 8.17 10.34 3.47
CA THR A 45 8.80 9.75 2.27
C THR A 45 8.12 8.44 1.90
N GLY A 46 8.46 7.87 0.74
CA GLY A 46 7.91 6.58 0.29
C GLY A 46 8.14 5.45 1.31
N CYS A 47 9.37 5.31 1.84
CA CYS A 47 9.69 4.28 2.83
C CYS A 47 8.97 4.50 4.17
N GLU A 48 8.85 5.76 4.62
CA GLU A 48 8.12 6.11 5.85
C GLU A 48 6.62 5.86 5.73
N THR A 49 6.05 6.11 4.55
CA THR A 49 4.66 5.81 4.22
C THR A 49 4.40 4.31 4.25
N LYS A 50 5.27 3.52 3.59
CA LYS A 50 5.21 2.04 3.63
C LYS A 50 5.32 1.50 5.06
N PHE A 51 6.24 2.04 5.87
CA PHE A 51 6.36 1.68 7.29
C PHE A 51 5.02 1.87 8.01
N LEU A 52 4.44 3.07 7.90
CA LEU A 52 3.22 3.41 8.64
C LEU A 52 2.02 2.58 8.17
N PHE A 53 1.92 2.29 6.86
CA PHE A 53 0.92 1.35 6.34
C PHE A 53 1.10 -0.07 6.84
N ALA A 54 2.34 -0.57 6.90
CA ALA A 54 2.61 -1.90 7.44
C ALA A 54 2.16 -2.03 8.89
N VAL A 55 2.37 -0.99 9.70
CA VAL A 55 1.88 -0.96 11.10
C VAL A 55 0.35 -0.88 11.14
N ARG A 56 -0.27 -0.04 10.31
CA ARG A 56 -1.74 0.11 10.24
C ARG A 56 -2.44 -1.18 9.80
N ALA A 57 -1.88 -1.92 8.85
CA ALA A 57 -2.51 -3.09 8.24
C ALA A 57 -2.81 -4.21 9.24
N VAL A 58 -2.01 -4.31 10.31
CA VAL A 58 -2.18 -5.32 11.35
C VAL A 58 -2.71 -4.76 12.67
N ALA A 59 -2.88 -3.43 12.77
CA ALA A 59 -3.41 -2.80 13.96
C ALA A 59 -4.82 -3.34 14.29
N PRO A 60 -5.16 -3.56 15.58
CA PRO A 60 -4.40 -3.18 16.78
C PRO A 60 -3.32 -4.18 17.24
N ASN A 61 -3.03 -5.22 16.44
CA ASN A 61 -1.97 -6.19 16.76
C ASN A 61 -0.56 -5.60 16.55
N VAL A 62 0.45 -6.35 16.99
CA VAL A 62 1.85 -5.95 16.84
C VAL A 62 2.34 -6.26 15.43
N ALA A 63 2.80 -5.24 14.73
CA ALA A 63 3.54 -5.36 13.50
C ALA A 63 4.97 -5.81 13.80
N HIS A 64 5.26 -7.08 13.53
CA HIS A 64 6.57 -7.67 13.74
C HIS A 64 7.62 -7.03 12.82
N LYS A 65 8.82 -6.76 13.36
CA LYS A 65 9.92 -6.09 12.62
C LYS A 65 10.19 -6.72 11.26
N GLU A 66 10.28 -8.04 11.19
CA GLU A 66 10.50 -8.79 9.94
C GLU A 66 9.44 -8.51 8.88
N ARG A 67 8.15 -8.51 9.26
CA ARG A 67 7.06 -8.23 8.32
C ARG A 67 7.06 -6.78 7.85
N VAL A 68 7.40 -5.84 8.74
CA VAL A 68 7.54 -4.42 8.40
C VAL A 68 8.69 -4.22 7.41
N LEU A 69 9.81 -4.92 7.60
CA LEU A 69 10.96 -4.86 6.69
C LEU A 69 10.58 -5.32 5.28
N VAL A 70 9.93 -6.48 5.17
CA VAL A 70 9.44 -7.03 3.90
C VAL A 70 8.44 -6.09 3.23
N ALA A 71 7.54 -5.46 4.00
CA ALA A 71 6.59 -4.49 3.45
C ALA A 71 7.26 -3.20 2.93
N MET A 72 8.38 -2.79 3.52
CA MET A 72 9.10 -1.58 3.10
C MET A 72 9.96 -1.82 1.86
N TYR A 73 10.67 -2.95 1.81
CA TYR A 73 11.69 -3.24 0.81
C TYR A 73 11.29 -4.27 -0.26
N GLY A 74 10.20 -5.00 -0.08
CA GLY A 74 9.78 -6.07 -0.99
C GLY A 74 10.40 -7.43 -0.63
N VAL A 75 10.07 -8.47 -1.42
CA VAL A 75 10.35 -9.88 -1.05
C VAL A 75 11.82 -10.28 -1.27
N LEU A 76 12.60 -9.59 -2.10
CA LEU A 76 13.96 -10.02 -2.45
C LEU A 76 14.85 -8.83 -2.79
N ASP A 77 15.67 -8.39 -1.85
CA ASP A 77 16.96 -7.79 -2.18
C ASP A 77 18.01 -8.48 -1.29
N GLN A 78 19.08 -9.01 -1.88
CA GLN A 78 20.12 -9.73 -1.11
C GLN A 78 20.87 -8.77 -0.18
N ASP A 79 20.79 -7.47 -0.46
CA ASP A 79 21.29 -6.37 0.37
C ASP A 79 20.20 -5.78 1.27
N MET A 80 19.38 -6.65 1.90
CA MET A 80 18.34 -6.19 2.81
C MET A 80 19.00 -5.57 4.06
N PRO A 81 18.71 -4.30 4.39
CA PRO A 81 19.33 -3.64 5.53
C PRO A 81 18.98 -4.35 6.85
N ASP A 82 19.90 -4.29 7.81
CA ASP A 82 19.70 -4.84 9.17
C ASP A 82 18.37 -4.33 9.76
N GLN A 83 17.68 -5.17 10.54
CA GLN A 83 16.42 -4.85 11.22
C GLN A 83 16.51 -3.55 12.04
N LYS A 84 17.71 -3.14 12.46
CA LYS A 84 17.98 -1.86 13.14
C LYS A 84 17.60 -0.64 12.29
N VAL A 85 17.61 -0.74 10.97
CA VAL A 85 17.21 0.35 10.07
C VAL A 85 15.73 0.70 10.27
N ILE A 86 14.89 -0.27 10.64
CA ILE A 86 13.47 -0.04 10.92
C ILE A 86 13.28 0.89 12.12
N ASP A 87 14.12 0.78 13.15
CA ASP A 87 14.07 1.67 14.32
C ASP A 87 14.38 3.13 13.93
N VAL A 88 15.30 3.34 12.98
CA VAL A 88 15.59 4.68 12.43
C VAL A 88 14.36 5.26 11.72
N TYR A 89 13.66 4.44 10.91
CA TYR A 89 12.42 4.88 10.27
C TYR A 89 11.29 5.13 11.28
N ALA A 90 11.15 4.30 12.31
CA ALA A 90 10.18 4.54 13.38
C ALA A 90 10.45 5.88 14.08
N CYS A 91 11.73 6.22 14.36
CA CYS A 91 12.13 7.51 14.89
C CYS A 91 11.80 8.68 13.95
N LYS A 92 12.04 8.52 12.64
CA LYS A 92 11.71 9.54 11.62
C LYS A 92 10.21 9.77 11.50
N VAL A 93 9.43 8.69 11.40
CA VAL A 93 7.96 8.74 11.28
C VAL A 93 7.34 9.40 12.51
N ARG A 94 7.73 8.98 13.73
CA ARG A 94 7.25 9.60 14.98
C ARG A 94 7.50 11.10 15.01
N ARG A 95 8.71 11.53 14.62
CA ARG A 95 9.05 12.96 14.57
C ARG A 95 8.14 13.71 13.59
N LYS A 96 7.89 13.16 12.40
CA LYS A 96 7.05 13.79 11.39
C LYS A 96 5.58 13.86 11.81
N LEU A 97 5.04 12.79 12.39
CA LEU A 97 3.68 12.76 12.93
C LEU A 97 3.48 13.76 14.08
N MET A 98 4.52 13.96 14.90
CA MET A 98 4.53 14.97 15.96
C MET A 98 4.55 16.40 15.38
N VAL A 99 5.42 16.67 14.40
CA VAL A 99 5.49 17.98 13.73
C VAL A 99 4.19 18.33 13.01
N ALA A 100 3.53 17.33 12.41
CA ALA A 100 2.22 17.49 11.79
C ALA A 100 1.05 17.49 12.79
N GLN A 101 1.33 17.47 14.11
CA GLN A 101 0.35 17.55 15.19
C GLN A 101 -0.80 16.52 15.10
N THR A 102 -0.50 15.34 14.54
CA THR A 102 -1.52 14.32 14.24
C THR A 102 -2.07 13.62 15.48
N GLN A 103 -1.36 13.68 16.61
CA GLN A 103 -1.65 12.89 17.82
C GLN A 103 -1.70 11.36 17.57
N ILE A 104 -1.09 10.90 16.47
CA ILE A 104 -0.95 9.48 16.14
C ILE A 104 0.36 8.99 16.74
N HIS A 105 0.28 8.00 17.61
CA HIS A 105 1.43 7.42 18.30
C HIS A 105 1.71 6.00 17.81
N VAL A 106 2.92 5.81 17.28
CA VAL A 106 3.47 4.48 16.99
C VAL A 106 4.24 4.01 18.22
N GLU A 107 3.74 2.99 18.90
CA GLU A 107 4.36 2.40 20.08
C GLU A 107 5.44 1.37 19.71
N THR A 108 6.51 1.28 20.50
CA THR A 108 7.50 0.20 20.37
C THR A 108 7.12 -0.94 21.31
N VAL A 109 6.97 -2.14 20.77
CA VAL A 109 6.91 -3.38 21.53
C VAL A 109 8.28 -4.03 21.47
N TRP A 110 9.05 -3.89 22.56
CA TRP A 110 10.42 -4.37 22.66
C TRP A 110 10.54 -5.86 22.31
N GLY A 111 11.56 -6.20 21.51
CA GLY A 111 11.78 -7.56 21.02
C GLY A 111 10.77 -8.07 19.99
N ARG A 112 9.74 -7.28 19.60
CA ARG A 112 8.72 -7.71 18.63
C ARG A 112 8.56 -6.78 17.45
N GLY A 113 8.32 -5.49 17.68
CA GLY A 113 8.05 -4.52 16.62
C GLY A 113 7.22 -3.33 17.07
N TYR A 114 6.20 -2.96 16.32
CA TYR A 114 5.45 -1.71 16.52
C TYR A 114 3.95 -1.91 16.57
N ARG A 115 3.24 -0.98 17.20
CA ARG A 115 1.78 -1.00 17.34
C ARG A 115 1.23 0.42 17.21
N LEU A 116 0.02 0.54 16.67
CA LEU A 116 -0.81 1.72 16.87
C LEU A 116 -1.80 1.44 18.01
N SER A 117 -1.91 2.35 18.97
CA SER A 117 -2.98 2.29 19.97
C SER A 117 -4.35 2.39 19.27
N PRO A 118 -5.43 1.86 19.85
CA PRO A 118 -6.77 1.99 19.27
C PRO A 118 -7.18 3.44 18.98
N GLU A 119 -6.74 4.37 19.83
CA GLU A 119 -6.97 5.80 19.67
C GLU A 119 -6.18 6.38 18.48
N SER A 120 -4.91 6.01 18.34
CA SER A 120 -4.07 6.42 17.22
C SER A 120 -4.56 5.83 15.90
N LEU A 121 -5.12 4.62 15.95
CA LEU A 121 -5.72 3.94 14.82
C LEU A 121 -6.93 4.71 14.29
N ALA A 122 -7.86 5.08 15.18
CA ALA A 122 -9.03 5.87 14.82
C ALA A 122 -8.65 7.24 14.22
N ARG A 123 -7.65 7.92 14.78
CA ARG A 123 -7.13 9.18 14.23
C ARG A 123 -6.53 9.01 12.84
N PHE A 124 -5.76 7.95 12.63
CA PHE A 124 -5.16 7.64 11.34
C PHE A 124 -6.24 7.40 10.28
N ASP A 125 -7.27 6.61 10.61
CA ASP A 125 -8.37 6.34 9.69
C ASP A 125 -9.20 7.59 9.38
N ALA A 126 -9.50 8.40 10.38
CA ALA A 126 -10.19 9.68 10.20
C ALA A 126 -9.40 10.63 9.28
N ALA A 127 -8.08 10.67 9.42
CA ALA A 127 -7.22 11.48 8.55
C ALA A 127 -7.28 11.01 7.09
N ILE A 128 -7.29 9.70 6.85
CA ILE A 128 -7.42 9.14 5.49
C ILE A 128 -8.82 9.40 4.93
N GLU A 129 -9.86 9.19 5.73
CA GLU A 129 -11.24 9.40 5.28
C GLU A 129 -11.47 10.86 4.88
N SER A 130 -10.89 11.81 5.62
CA SER A 130 -10.97 13.24 5.26
C SER A 130 -10.31 13.58 3.91
N MET A 131 -9.35 12.77 3.47
CA MET A 131 -8.71 12.91 2.15
C MET A 131 -9.42 12.16 1.05
N ARG A 132 -10.17 11.11 1.39
CA ARG A 132 -11.00 10.40 0.44
C ARG A 132 -12.04 11.41 -0.01
N ALA A 133 -11.89 11.93 -1.24
CA ALA A 133 -12.93 12.75 -1.85
C ALA A 133 -14.27 12.05 -1.64
N PRO A 134 -15.37 12.78 -1.34
CA PRO A 134 -16.66 12.13 -1.22
C PRO A 134 -16.86 11.31 -2.49
N THR A 135 -16.97 10.00 -2.35
CA THR A 135 -17.36 9.07 -3.42
C THR A 135 -18.84 9.30 -3.73
N THR A 136 -19.25 10.57 -3.90
CA THR A 136 -20.47 10.91 -4.60
C THR A 136 -20.16 10.67 -6.06
N TRP A 137 -20.39 9.44 -6.50
CA TRP A 137 -20.81 9.23 -7.87
C TRP A 137 -21.99 10.19 -8.09
N PRO A 138 -21.95 11.13 -9.06
CA PRO A 138 -23.11 11.95 -9.32
C PRO A 138 -24.26 11.01 -9.67
N ALA A 139 -25.33 11.05 -8.87
CA ALA A 139 -26.56 10.35 -9.17
C ALA A 139 -27.06 10.86 -10.53
N GLY A 140 -26.80 10.10 -11.61
CA GLY A 140 -27.19 10.51 -12.96
C GLY A 140 -26.25 10.14 -14.12
N LEU A 141 -25.12 9.45 -13.91
CA LEU A 141 -24.41 8.86 -15.06
C LEU A 141 -25.06 7.52 -15.44
N PRO A 142 -25.59 7.36 -16.66
CA PRO A 142 -26.09 6.08 -17.15
C PRO A 142 -24.87 5.15 -17.34
N LEU A 143 -24.61 4.32 -16.33
CA LEU A 143 -23.69 3.19 -16.48
C LEU A 143 -24.31 2.23 -17.49
N LEU A 144 -23.80 2.31 -18.72
CA LEU A 144 -23.62 1.22 -19.65
C LEU A 144 -24.64 0.07 -19.51
N VAL A 145 -25.89 0.34 -19.92
CA VAL A 145 -26.69 -0.69 -20.58
C VAL A 145 -26.02 -0.90 -21.94
N ALA A 146 -25.05 -1.80 -21.98
CA ALA A 146 -24.51 -2.38 -23.21
C ALA A 146 -24.13 -3.83 -22.90
N ALA A 147 -25.15 -4.61 -22.57
CA ALA A 147 -25.15 -6.06 -22.66
C ALA A 147 -26.44 -6.43 -23.39
N GLU A 148 -26.43 -6.25 -24.71
CA GLU A 148 -27.23 -6.98 -25.69
C GLU A 148 -26.32 -7.38 -26.85
#